data_AF-A0A2E9GVJ1-F1
#
_entry.id   AF-A0A2E9GVJ1-F1
#
_cell.length_a   1.000
_cell.length_b   1.000
_cell.length_c   1.000
_cell.angle_alpha   90.00
_cell.angle_beta   90.00
_cell.angle_gamma   90.00
#
_symmetry.space_group_name_H-M   'P 1'
#
loop_
_entity.id
_entity.type
_entity.pdbx_description
1 polymer ?
#
loop_
_entity_poly.entity_id
_entity_poly.type
_entity_poly.pdbx_seq_one_letter_code
_entity_poly.pdbx_strand_id
1 'polypeptide(L)'
;MIGSQPFTPGVEFFDIHWGFKPDSYKDALRLPAHEEFVAHHAAYNRSLERLAKEFDVLFVDNAAALDGREEYFTDSVHYTRVGIERLAKSYADALLRAGLLPPR
;
A
#
# COMPACT_ATOMS: atom_id res chain seq x y z
N MET A 1 0.15 11.51 -11.02
CA MET A 1 -0.38 11.19 -9.67
C MET A 1 0.38 10.00 -9.12
N ILE A 2 0.77 10.04 -7.86
CA ILE A 2 1.52 8.97 -7.18
C ILE A 2 0.75 8.62 -5.90
N GLY A 3 0.48 7.34 -5.68
CA GLY A 3 -0.17 6.86 -4.46
C GLY A 3 0.80 6.11 -3.56
N SER A 4 0.72 6.29 -2.24
CA SER A 4 1.45 5.43 -1.29
C SER A 4 1.00 3.97 -1.43
N GLN A 5 1.85 3.03 -0.97
CA GLN A 5 1.58 1.60 -0.91
C GLN A 5 1.07 1.23 0.49
N PRO A 6 -0.24 0.99 0.64
CA PRO A 6 -0.79 0.43 1.86
C PRO A 6 -0.43 -1.05 1.96
N PHE A 7 -0.18 -1.49 3.19
CA PHE A 7 0.04 -2.88 3.56
C PHE A 7 -0.55 -3.11 4.96
N THR A 8 -0.82 -4.35 5.34
CA THR A 8 -1.15 -4.69 6.73
C THR A 8 0.12 -5.14 7.48
N PRO A 9 0.40 -4.57 8.67
CA PRO A 9 1.59 -4.91 9.46
C PRO A 9 1.42 -6.17 10.32
N GLY A 10 0.31 -6.91 10.15
CA GLY A 10 0.09 -8.16 10.85
C GLY A 10 1.07 -9.24 10.39
N VAL A 11 1.81 -9.83 11.33
CA VAL A 11 2.74 -10.94 11.06
C VAL A 11 2.02 -12.12 10.40
N GLU A 12 0.77 -12.41 10.83
CA GLU A 12 -0.03 -13.48 10.22
C GLU A 12 -0.28 -13.24 8.73
N PHE A 13 -0.60 -12.01 8.32
CA PHE A 13 -0.83 -11.65 6.92
C PHE A 13 0.48 -11.63 6.10
N PHE A 14 1.60 -11.29 6.74
CA PHE A 14 2.93 -11.43 6.16
C PHE A 14 3.26 -12.91 5.90
N ASP A 15 3.00 -13.78 6.89
CA ASP A 15 3.19 -15.21 6.77
C ASP A 15 2.25 -15.82 5.73
N ILE A 16 1.01 -15.35 5.60
CA ILE A 16 0.10 -15.74 4.51
C ILE A 16 0.71 -15.34 3.16
N HIS A 17 1.22 -14.12 3.03
CA HIS A 17 1.77 -13.61 1.77
C HIS A 17 3.01 -14.39 1.30
N TRP A 18 3.87 -14.82 2.22
CA TRP A 18 5.10 -15.54 1.88
C TRP A 18 4.99 -17.06 2.05
N GLY A 19 4.02 -17.54 2.83
CA GLY A 19 3.91 -18.91 3.29
C GLY A 19 3.68 -19.91 2.17
N PHE A 20 2.88 -19.53 1.16
CA PHE A 20 2.58 -20.39 0.01
C PHE A 20 3.73 -20.52 -1.00
N LYS A 21 4.82 -19.77 -0.84
CA LYS A 21 5.98 -19.87 -1.73
C LYS A 21 6.76 -21.16 -1.43
N PRO A 22 7.21 -21.91 -2.45
CA PRO A 22 8.06 -23.08 -2.24
C PRO A 22 9.35 -22.73 -1.50
N ASP A 23 9.92 -23.67 -0.74
CA ASP A 23 11.18 -23.43 -0.01
C ASP A 23 12.32 -23.03 -0.95
N SER A 24 12.37 -23.61 -2.15
CA SER A 24 13.33 -23.22 -3.19
C SER A 24 13.24 -21.75 -3.62
N TYR A 25 12.05 -21.14 -3.51
CA TYR A 25 11.85 -19.72 -3.78
C TYR A 25 12.35 -18.87 -2.62
N LYS A 26 12.06 -19.28 -1.37
CA LYS A 26 12.47 -18.58 -0.15
C LYS A 26 14.00 -18.57 0.00
N ASP A 27 14.64 -19.71 -0.27
CA ASP A 27 16.09 -19.89 -0.19
C ASP A 27 16.83 -19.05 -1.24
N ALA A 28 16.28 -18.96 -2.45
CA ALA A 28 16.89 -18.20 -3.54
C ALA A 28 16.81 -16.68 -3.32
N LEU A 29 15.74 -16.19 -2.70
CA LEU A 29 15.47 -14.76 -2.58
C LEU A 29 15.90 -14.14 -1.25
N ARG A 30 16.18 -14.95 -0.21
CA ARG A 30 16.42 -14.49 1.16
C ARG A 30 15.36 -13.45 1.56
N LEU A 31 14.16 -13.93 1.86
CA LEU A 31 13.06 -13.05 2.26
C LEU A 31 13.45 -12.15 3.45
N PRO A 32 13.01 -10.87 3.45
CA PRO A 32 13.31 -9.96 4.55
C PRO A 32 12.62 -10.45 5.82
N ALA A 33 13.18 -10.08 6.98
CA ALA A 33 12.44 -10.21 8.23
C ALA A 33 11.17 -9.34 8.19
N HIS A 34 10.13 -9.71 8.94
CA HIS A 34 8.88 -8.94 8.99
C HIS A 34 9.12 -7.46 9.36
N GLU A 35 9.99 -7.19 10.33
CA GLU A 35 10.34 -5.82 10.74
C GLU A 35 11.03 -5.04 9.63
N GLU A 36 11.90 -5.69 8.86
CA GLU A 36 12.54 -5.08 7.69
C GLU A 36 11.50 -4.79 6.60
N PHE A 37 10.55 -5.70 6.36
CA PHE A 37 9.46 -5.50 5.42
C PHE A 37 8.60 -4.28 5.78
N VAL A 38 8.24 -4.13 7.06
CA VAL A 38 7.52 -2.96 7.59
C VAL A 38 8.33 -1.67 7.39
N ALA A 39 9.61 -1.69 7.77
CA ALA A 39 10.51 -0.54 7.63
C ALA A 39 10.70 -0.13 6.16
N HIS A 40 10.81 -1.11 5.26
CA HIS A 40 10.93 -0.89 3.82
C HIS A 40 9.70 -0.19 3.25
N HIS A 41 8.48 -0.64 3.58
CA HIS A 41 7.24 0.02 3.12
C HIS A 41 7.15 1.46 3.63
N ALA A 42 7.52 1.71 4.89
CA ALA A 42 7.56 3.07 5.43
C ALA A 42 8.57 3.96 4.69
N ALA A 43 9.76 3.45 4.39
CA ALA A 43 10.78 4.18 3.62
C ALA A 43 10.37 4.42 2.17
N TYR A 44 9.71 3.44 1.55
CA TYR A 44 9.20 3.55 0.20
C TYR A 44 8.10 4.61 0.09
N ASN A 45 7.12 4.61 1.02
CA ASN A 45 6.05 5.60 1.05
C ASN A 45 6.55 7.04 1.23
N ARG A 46 7.57 7.25 2.09
CA ARG A 46 8.25 8.56 2.20
C ARG A 46 8.91 8.98 0.90
N SER A 47 9.49 8.03 0.17
CA SER A 47 10.13 8.30 -1.12
C SER A 47 9.09 8.68 -2.18
N LEU A 48 7.94 8.00 -2.22
CA LEU A 48 6.82 8.33 -3.10
C LEU A 48 6.26 9.73 -2.82
N GLU A 49 6.09 10.10 -1.54
CA GLU A 49 5.65 11.44 -1.16
C GLU A 49 6.65 12.51 -1.62
N ARG A 50 7.95 12.27 -1.42
CA ARG A 50 9.01 13.18 -1.90
C ARG A 50 8.98 13.33 -3.42
N LEU A 51 8.87 12.22 -4.15
CA LEU A 51 8.78 12.24 -5.62
C LEU A 51 7.54 13.02 -6.09
N ALA A 52 6.41 12.85 -5.42
CA ALA A 52 5.20 13.59 -5.78
C ALA A 52 5.41 15.11 -5.66
N LYS A 53 6.10 15.57 -4.61
CA LYS A 53 6.47 16.97 -4.42
C LYS A 53 7.51 17.44 -5.45
N GLU A 54 8.52 16.63 -5.74
CA GLU A 54 9.61 16.97 -6.67
C GLU A 54 9.09 17.19 -8.10
N PHE A 55 8.15 16.35 -8.55
CA PHE A 55 7.59 16.41 -9.89
C PHE A 55 6.29 17.22 -9.98
N ASP A 56 5.88 17.90 -8.91
CA ASP A 56 4.62 18.65 -8.81
C ASP A 56 3.40 17.83 -9.30
N VAL A 57 3.31 16.59 -8.83
CA VAL A 57 2.18 15.70 -9.14
C VAL A 57 1.37 15.41 -7.89
N LEU A 58 0.06 15.22 -8.08
CA LEU A 58 -0.85 14.86 -7.00
C LEU A 58 -0.38 13.61 -6.24
N PHE A 59 -0.23 13.72 -4.92
CA PHE A 59 0.01 12.61 -4.01
C PHE A 59 -1.30 12.09 -3.42
N VAL A 60 -1.47 10.78 -3.34
CA VAL A 60 -2.61 10.11 -2.71
C VAL A 60 -2.14 9.20 -1.58
N ASP A 61 -2.50 9.51 -0.35
CA ASP A 61 -2.08 8.73 0.81
C ASP A 61 -2.98 7.51 1.05
N ASN A 62 -2.81 6.48 0.22
CA ASN A 62 -3.52 5.22 0.33
C ASN A 62 -3.16 4.44 1.62
N ALA A 63 -1.92 4.58 2.10
CA ALA A 63 -1.46 4.02 3.36
C ALA A 63 -2.34 4.52 4.52
N ALA A 64 -2.55 5.84 4.61
CA ALA A 64 -3.49 6.40 5.59
C ALA A 64 -4.97 6.02 5.30
N ALA A 65 -5.35 5.85 4.02
CA ALA A 65 -6.73 5.51 3.67
C ALA A 65 -7.16 4.11 4.14
N LEU A 66 -6.23 3.15 4.15
CA LEU A 66 -6.46 1.76 4.58
C LEU A 66 -5.97 1.49 6.01
N ASP A 67 -5.03 2.29 6.52
CA ASP A 67 -4.61 2.30 7.94
C ASP A 67 -4.17 0.91 8.46
N GLY A 68 -3.64 0.07 7.57
CA GLY A 68 -3.22 -1.30 7.88
C GLY A 68 -4.33 -2.23 8.37
N ARG A 69 -5.61 -1.86 8.23
CA ARG A 69 -6.74 -2.66 8.73
C ARG A 69 -6.94 -3.92 7.92
N GLU A 70 -6.82 -5.07 8.56
CA GLU A 70 -6.87 -6.40 7.95
C GLU A 70 -8.11 -6.64 7.09
N GLU A 71 -9.25 -6.06 7.44
CA GLU A 71 -10.51 -6.16 6.65
C GLU A 71 -10.38 -5.71 5.18
N TYR A 72 -9.38 -4.88 4.88
CA TYR A 72 -9.09 -4.39 3.53
C TYR A 72 -8.12 -5.26 2.74
N PHE A 73 -7.58 -6.33 3.35
CA PHE A 73 -6.51 -7.12 2.79
C PHE A 73 -6.85 -8.62 2.71
N THR A 74 -6.34 -9.28 1.68
CA THR A 74 -6.38 -10.75 1.53
C THR A 74 -5.09 -11.39 2.05
N ASP A 75 -3.97 -10.69 1.91
CA ASP A 75 -2.67 -10.99 2.52
C ASP A 75 -1.94 -9.67 2.81
N SER A 76 -0.65 -9.67 3.16
CA SER A 76 0.04 -8.42 3.54
C SER A 76 -0.06 -7.23 2.56
N VAL A 77 -0.28 -7.45 1.25
CA VAL A 77 -0.26 -6.40 0.22
C VAL A 77 -1.43 -6.43 -0.77
N HIS A 78 -2.14 -7.56 -0.88
CA HIS A 78 -3.27 -7.69 -1.79
C HIS A 78 -4.59 -7.33 -1.11
N TYR A 79 -5.51 -6.73 -1.85
CA TYR A 79 -6.71 -6.10 -1.30
C TYR A 79 -7.96 -6.97 -1.45
N THR A 80 -8.85 -6.89 -0.45
CA THR A 80 -10.23 -7.35 -0.61
C THR A 80 -11.01 -6.39 -1.51
N ARG A 81 -12.22 -6.79 -1.93
CA ARG A 81 -13.15 -5.89 -2.63
C ARG A 81 -13.38 -4.59 -1.85
N VAL A 82 -13.58 -4.68 -0.54
CA VAL A 82 -13.81 -3.51 0.33
C VAL A 82 -12.56 -2.63 0.38
N GLY A 83 -11.37 -3.22 0.43
CA GLY A 83 -10.10 -2.48 0.32
C GLY A 83 -9.98 -1.71 -1.00
N ILE A 84 -10.31 -2.35 -2.13
CA ILE A 84 -10.33 -1.69 -3.44
C ILE A 84 -11.34 -0.53 -3.49
N GLU A 85 -12.55 -0.71 -2.96
CA GLU A 85 -13.57 0.34 -2.89
C GLU A 85 -13.09 1.54 -2.06
N ARG A 86 -12.41 1.28 -0.93
CA ARG A 86 -11.80 2.31 -0.09
C ARG A 86 -10.68 3.07 -0.82
N LEU A 87 -9.82 2.37 -1.56
CA LEU A 87 -8.79 2.99 -2.40
C LEU A 87 -9.41 3.86 -3.49
N ALA A 88 -10.40 3.33 -4.23
CA ALA A 88 -11.08 4.06 -5.28
C ALA A 88 -11.69 5.38 -4.75
N LYS A 89 -12.28 5.34 -3.55
CA LYS A 89 -12.77 6.54 -2.87
C LYS A 89 -11.64 7.52 -2.53
N SER A 90 -10.51 7.04 -2.00
CA SER A 90 -9.34 7.88 -1.70
C SER A 90 -8.85 8.66 -2.94
N TYR A 91 -8.74 7.97 -4.07
CA TYR A 91 -8.38 8.59 -5.36
C TYR A 91 -9.43 9.60 -5.84
N ALA A 92 -10.71 9.24 -5.81
CA ALA A 92 -11.79 10.14 -6.22
C ALA A 92 -11.80 11.42 -5.37
N ASP A 93 -11.65 11.30 -4.05
CA ASP A 93 -11.62 12.45 -3.14
C ASP A 93 -10.40 13.34 -3.40
N ALA A 94 -9.23 12.76 -3.73
CA ALA A 94 -8.03 13.52 -4.09
C ALA A 94 -8.20 14.29 -5.41
N LEU A 95 -8.77 13.65 -6.44
CA LEU A 95 -9.04 14.29 -7.73
C LEU A 95 -10.08 15.42 -7.61
N LEU A 96 -11.13 15.22 -6.80
CA LEU A 96 -12.12 16.27 -6.51
C LEU A 96 -11.48 17.47 -5.79
N ARG A 97 -10.66 17.24 -4.76
CA ARG A 97 -9.94 18.33 -4.07
C ARG A 97 -8.99 19.10 -4.98
N ALA A 98 -8.40 18.42 -5.97
CA ALA A 98 -7.54 19.04 -6.97
C ALA A 98 -8.31 19.76 -8.09
N GLY A 99 -9.65 19.72 -8.09
CA GLY A 99 -10.47 20.30 -9.16
C GLY A 99 -10.37 19.56 -10.49
N LEU A 100 -9.88 18.31 -10.48
CA LEU A 100 -9.69 17.47 -11.67
C LEU A 100 -10.93 16.64 -12.02
N LEU A 101 -11.95 16.65 -11.15
CA LEU A 101 -13.27 16.07 -11.39
C LEU A 101 -14.35 17.12 -11.11
N PRO A 102 -15.47 17.11 -11.84
CA PRO A 102 -16.61 17.96 -11.52
C PRO A 102 -17.19 17.58 -10.15
N PRO A 103 -17.71 18.54 -9.36
CA PRO A 103 -18.47 18.21 -8.16
C PRO A 103 -19.69 17.37 -8.53
N ARG A 104 -20.00 16.37 -7.69
CA ARG A 104 -21.17 15.51 -7.86
C ARG A 104 -22.44 16.19 -7.39
#